data_AF-H8GZP0-F1
#
_entry.id   AF-H8GZP0-F1
#
_cell.length_a   1.000
_cell.length_b   1.000
_cell.length_c   1.000
_cell.angle_alpha   90.00
_cell.angle_beta   90.00
_cell.angle_gamma   90.00
#
_symmetry.space_group_name_H-M   'P 1'
#
loop_
_entity.id
_entity.type
_entity.pdbx_description
1 polymer ?
#
loop_
_entity_poly.entity_id
_entity_poly.type
_entity_poly.pdbx_seq_one_letter_code
_entity_poly.pdbx_strand_id
1 'polypeptide(L)'
;MLEPAPYALDYLLKWPADVTVAGQLHPNTPVFPLLRDLLADPAKYGVTPADAEAARSLFLDVAGQALEQEGGQRAWLEREFAR
;
A
#
# COMPACT_ATOMS: atom_id res chain seq x y z
N MET A 1 20.11 -16.95 -6.63
CA MET A 1 20.10 -15.63 -5.97
C MET A 1 18.77 -15.00 -6.36
N LEU A 2 17.88 -14.69 -5.41
CA LEU A 2 16.67 -13.93 -5.74
C LEU A 2 17.13 -12.53 -6.15
N GLU A 3 16.58 -12.00 -7.23
CA GLU A 3 16.75 -10.59 -7.53
C GLU A 3 16.06 -9.80 -6.39
N PRO A 4 16.77 -8.92 -5.68
CA PRO A 4 16.24 -8.29 -4.47
C PRO A 4 15.03 -7.40 -4.74
N ALA A 5 15.00 -6.70 -5.88
CA ALA A 5 13.90 -5.79 -6.20
C ALA A 5 12.54 -6.47 -6.45
N PRO A 6 12.43 -7.53 -7.29
CA PRO A 6 11.16 -8.27 -7.42
C PRO A 6 10.69 -8.91 -6.11
N TYR A 7 11.61 -9.39 -5.28
CA TYR A 7 11.27 -9.94 -3.96
C TYR A 7 10.73 -8.86 -3.01
N ALA A 8 11.39 -7.69 -2.98
CA ALA A 8 10.93 -6.55 -2.20
C ALA A 8 9.54 -6.08 -2.64
N LEU A 9 9.27 -6.05 -3.95
CA LEU A 9 7.95 -5.74 -4.48
C LEU A 9 6.90 -6.75 -3.97
N ASP A 10 7.13 -8.06 -4.14
CA ASP A 10 6.18 -9.09 -3.68
C ASP A 10 5.92 -9.01 -2.17
N TYR A 11 6.97 -8.72 -1.38
CA TYR A 11 6.85 -8.49 0.06
C TYR A 11 5.97 -7.28 0.38
N LEU A 12 6.20 -6.13 -0.26
CA LEU A 12 5.45 -4.90 -0.01
C LEU A 12 3.96 -5.04 -0.35
N LEU A 13 3.60 -5.88 -1.33
CA LEU A 13 2.20 -6.18 -1.66
C LEU A 13 1.48 -7.02 -0.59
N LYS A 14 2.23 -7.65 0.32
CA LYS A 14 1.71 -8.52 1.39
C LYS A 14 2.04 -8.00 2.78
N TRP A 15 2.78 -6.90 2.88
CA TRP A 15 3.31 -6.37 4.13
C TRP A 15 2.18 -6.07 5.13
N PRO A 16 2.17 -6.74 6.31
CA PRO A 16 1.19 -6.48 7.34
C PRO A 16 1.65 -5.33 8.25
N ALA A 17 0.70 -4.49 8.63
CA ALA A 17 0.91 -3.45 9.64
C ALA A 17 -0.37 -3.24 10.46
N ASP A 18 -0.21 -2.62 11.63
CA ASP A 18 -1.35 -2.10 12.38
C ASP A 18 -1.80 -0.79 11.73
N VAL A 19 -3.03 -0.75 11.23
CA VAL A 19 -3.58 0.40 10.49
C VAL A 19 -4.79 0.94 11.24
N THR A 20 -4.92 2.26 11.34
CA THR A 20 -6.14 2.89 11.86
C THR A 20 -6.95 3.48 10.72
N VAL A 21 -8.22 3.10 10.59
CA VAL A 21 -9.15 3.61 9.58
C VAL A 21 -10.36 4.18 10.28
N ALA A 22 -10.69 5.46 10.03
CA ALA A 22 -11.79 6.16 10.70
C ALA A 22 -11.81 6.01 12.24
N GLY A 23 -10.63 5.99 12.87
CA GLY A 23 -10.47 5.82 14.33
C GLY A 23 -10.57 4.38 14.84
N GLN A 24 -10.82 3.40 13.97
CA GLN A 24 -10.81 1.98 14.30
C GLN A 24 -9.45 1.35 13.98
N LEU A 25 -8.88 0.62 14.94
CA LEU A 25 -7.64 -0.14 14.75
C LEU A 25 -7.91 -1.46 14.01
N HIS A 26 -7.14 -1.72 12.97
CA HIS A 26 -7.06 -2.95 12.19
C HIS A 26 -5.66 -3.55 12.37
N PRO A 27 -5.47 -4.48 13.32
CA PRO A 27 -4.16 -5.03 13.61
C PRO A 27 -3.69 -6.01 12.52
N ASN A 28 -2.38 -6.09 12.29
CA ASN A 28 -1.71 -7.05 11.39
C ASN A 28 -2.38 -7.15 10.01
N THR A 29 -2.81 -6.02 9.45
CA THR A 29 -3.58 -5.96 8.20
C THR A 29 -2.65 -5.76 7.00
N PRO A 30 -2.79 -6.56 5.93
CA PRO A 30 -2.08 -6.32 4.67
C PRO A 30 -2.45 -4.94 4.10
N VAL A 31 -1.48 -4.03 4.09
CA VAL A 31 -1.74 -2.61 3.80
C VAL A 31 -2.17 -2.40 2.35
N PHE A 32 -1.49 -3.04 1.39
CA PHE A 32 -1.80 -2.87 -0.03
C PHE A 32 -3.22 -3.36 -0.40
N PRO A 33 -3.66 -4.58 -0.02
CA PRO A 33 -5.05 -5.00 -0.23
C PRO A 33 -6.07 -4.06 0.44
N LEU A 34 -5.81 -3.61 1.67
CA LEU A 34 -6.70 -2.67 2.36
C LEU A 34 -6.86 -1.35 1.57
N LEU A 35 -5.75 -0.80 1.05
CA LEU A 35 -5.78 0.43 0.27
C LEU A 35 -6.56 0.26 -1.04
N ARG A 36 -6.44 -0.89 -1.70
CA ARG A 36 -7.25 -1.20 -2.90
C ARG A 36 -8.74 -1.18 -2.57
N ASP A 37 -9.13 -1.79 -1.45
CA ASP A 37 -10.53 -1.79 -1.01
C ASP A 37 -11.02 -0.39 -0.63
N LEU A 38 -10.19 0.41 0.06
CA LEU A 38 -10.49 1.80 0.41
C LEU A 38 -10.70 2.70 -0.81
N LEU A 39 -9.88 2.52 -1.85
CA LEU A 39 -10.01 3.27 -3.10
C LEU A 39 -11.26 2.86 -3.88
N ALA A 40 -11.64 1.58 -3.81
CA ALA A 40 -12.82 1.05 -4.52
C ALA A 40 -14.13 1.49 -3.86
N ASP A 41 -14.20 1.48 -2.53
CA ASP A 41 -15.39 1.89 -1.77
C ASP A 41 -15.01 2.56 -0.44
N PRO A 42 -14.63 3.85 -0.46
CA PRO A 42 -14.22 4.56 0.75
C PRO A 42 -15.37 4.72 1.77
N ALA A 43 -16.62 4.76 1.29
CA ALA A 43 -17.80 4.92 2.12
C ALA A 43 -18.04 3.71 3.05
N LYS A 44 -17.73 2.49 2.59
CA LYS A 44 -17.75 1.26 3.42
C LYS A 44 -16.87 1.37 4.67
N TYR A 45 -15.80 2.17 4.60
CA TYR A 45 -14.84 2.36 5.69
C TYR A 45 -15.03 3.68 6.44
N GLY A 46 -16.07 4.46 6.09
CA GLY A 46 -16.34 5.74 6.74
C GLY A 46 -15.31 6.83 6.45
N VAL A 47 -14.58 6.72 5.34
CA VAL A 47 -13.59 7.73 4.90
C VAL A 47 -14.03 8.41 3.61
N THR A 48 -13.43 9.55 3.28
CA THR A 48 -13.69 10.23 2.01
C THR A 48 -12.81 9.65 0.89
N PRO A 49 -13.18 9.83 -0.39
CA PRO A 49 -12.30 9.49 -1.51
C PRO A 49 -10.93 10.20 -1.44
N ALA A 50 -10.90 11.43 -0.94
CA ALA A 50 -9.66 12.19 -0.77
C ALA A 50 -8.74 11.56 0.29
N ASP A 51 -9.31 11.06 1.39
CA ASP A 51 -8.55 10.35 2.43
C ASP A 51 -7.96 9.04 1.90
N ALA A 52 -8.72 8.30 1.08
CA ALA A 52 -8.26 7.06 0.45
C ALA A 52 -7.08 7.32 -0.51
N GLU A 53 -7.15 8.36 -1.35
CA GLU A 53 -6.04 8.75 -2.25
C GLU A 53 -4.83 9.29 -1.47
N ALA A 54 -5.05 10.01 -0.36
CA ALA A 54 -3.97 10.45 0.51
C ALA A 54 -3.25 9.26 1.17
N ALA A 55 -4.00 8.27 1.63
CA ALA A 55 -3.44 7.03 2.19
C ALA A 55 -2.65 6.23 1.15
N ARG A 56 -3.16 6.13 -0.09
CA ARG A 56 -2.44 5.55 -1.23
C ARG A 56 -1.13 6.29 -1.50
N SER A 57 -1.16 7.61 -1.55
CA SER A 57 0.03 8.44 -1.81
C SER A 57 1.10 8.21 -0.74
N LEU A 58 0.69 8.21 0.54
CA LEU A 58 1.60 7.94 1.66
C LEU A 58 2.23 6.54 1.55
N PHE A 59 1.44 5.53 1.18
CA PHE A 59 1.97 4.18 0.96
C PHE A 59 2.99 4.16 -0.18
N LEU A 60 2.69 4.79 -1.32
CA LEU A 60 3.61 4.85 -2.46
C LEU A 60 4.92 5.56 -2.11
N ASP A 61 4.88 6.59 -1.28
CA ASP A 61 6.09 7.27 -0.82
C ASP A 61 6.96 6.38 0.07
N VAL A 62 6.38 5.76 1.10
CA VAL A 62 7.11 4.93 2.07
C VAL A 62 7.57 3.61 1.44
N ALA A 63 6.65 2.87 0.81
CA ALA A 63 6.96 1.60 0.17
C ALA A 63 7.84 1.79 -1.07
N GLY A 64 7.65 2.88 -1.81
CA GLY A 64 8.49 3.23 -2.95
C GLY A 64 9.95 3.46 -2.56
N GLN A 65 10.19 4.20 -1.47
CA GLN A 65 11.54 4.39 -0.95
C GLN A 65 12.20 3.06 -0.55
N ALA A 66 11.46 2.17 0.13
CA ALA A 66 11.96 0.85 0.51
C ALA A 66 12.28 -0.01 -0.73
N LEU A 67 11.42 0.03 -1.76
CA LEU A 67 11.64 -0.71 -3.00
C LEU A 67 12.85 -0.19 -3.79
N GLU A 68 13.06 1.13 -3.84
CA GLU A 68 14.19 1.75 -4.52
C GLU A 68 15.54 1.40 -3.87
N GLN A 69 15.57 1.24 -2.54
CA GLN A 69 16.76 0.76 -1.82
C GLN A 69 17.18 -0.65 -2.22
N GLU A 70 16.22 -1.49 -2.61
CA GLU A 70 16.44 -2.86 -3.09
C GLU A 70 16.70 -2.92 -4.61
N GLY A 71 16.83 -1.75 -5.27
CA GLY A 71 17.09 -1.63 -6.71
C GLY A 71 15.84 -1.65 -7.59
N GLY A 72 14.65 -1.50 -6.99
CA GLY A 72 13.38 -1.40 -7.71
C GLY A 72 13.01 0.02 -8.11
N GLN A 73 11.77 0.20 -8.56
CA GLN A 73 11.24 1.50 -8.98
C GLN A 73 9.85 1.71 -8.39
N ARG A 74 9.58 2.90 -7.84
CA ARG A 74 8.24 3.29 -7.36
C ARG A 74 7.14 3.05 -8.38
N ALA A 75 7.42 3.30 -9.66
CA ALA A 75 6.49 3.08 -10.76
C ALA A 75 6.00 1.62 -10.86
N TRP A 76 6.73 0.64 -10.33
CA TRP A 76 6.26 -0.75 -10.27
C TRP A 76 5.12 -0.90 -9.26
N LEU A 77 5.23 -0.32 -8.07
CA LEU A 77 4.15 -0.30 -7.07
C LEU A 77 2.93 0.49 -7.57
N GLU A 78 3.15 1.62 -8.23
CA GLU A 78 2.07 2.42 -8.81
C GLU A 78 1.22 1.62 -9.81
N ARG A 79 1.87 0.79 -10.63
CA ARG A 79 1.20 -0.07 -11.63
C ARG A 79 0.33 -1.14 -10.96
N GLU A 80 0.66 -1.60 -9.77
CA GLU A 80 -0.15 -2.59 -9.06
C GLU A 80 -1.50 -2.02 -8.57
N PHE A 81 -1.62 -0.70 -8.38
CA PHE A 81 -2.90 -0.04 -8.10
C PHE A 81 -3.76 0.16 -9.34
N ALA A 82 -3.16 0.17 -10.53
CA ALA A 82 -3.88 0.30 -11.80
C ALA A 82 -4.34 -1.05 -12.38
N ARG A 83 -4.06 -2.16 -11.70
CA ARG A 83 -4.37 -3.53 -12.11
C ARG A 83 -5.68 -4.07 -11.54
#